data_AF-A0A5C6ADU1-F1
#
_entry.id   AF-A0A5C6ADU1-F1
#
_cell.length_a   1.000
_cell.length_b   1.000
_cell.length_c   1.000
_cell.angle_alpha   90.00
_cell.angle_beta   90.00
_cell.angle_gamma   90.00
#
_symmetry.space_group_name_H-M   'P 1'
#
loop_
_entity.id
_entity.type
_entity.pdbx_description
1 polymer ?
#
loop_
_entity_poly.entity_id
_entity_poly.type
_entity_poly.pdbx_seq_one_letter_code
_entity_poly.pdbx_strand_id
1 'polypeptide(L)'
;MNINHPDLLIPEDQLRTAVRCLNIDQDAFDQGVHDRVHRARTSRSKKDVNEPSYQPHAFLRIAASVLPVNLLGGSSTAAQSLLALKGGIAKLIAILAFPAVSILMIAVTIIGLIRIRNVQRTIDVADADAAKIHEEVKNWWSRYGWAAAIIFVLTLASPFFGWTTPLLFAFIGSAIATTSLVVTLGRAGLVDRGTIGASCIMTLVMLAQISQSFAGLHGFSLLDPRLIAATCFLGAGVLAIFVYPVSRHGEGLKSLKSVGFVFLVTVCGLFVLFGTETLWRPVTTATMVKYVETFEPDLPGQWKYWGIVARWLQENNVEYDPVNVRPRMLTNIQATRYPGYLTSIATETGLIPITELVSNEELRRFKARLLDEGPDASILSLDQHEPMIVGLARTGQLTSFESDHVAARLMATWNSLDDQNASYHVLEYASIITTLLTQLDRDPSRAERAADARRWLAEHQVKSKRPFHPSGGFESFNAANFSDPHSTEAAVRLIQAYGATDVVDVMALRSYLRPRSHFGILKHSETMRAATLDRLNHVPGAIKPSFKDYLYRDQALWFAILLVGLFFGATLGSPVLVKPNREYPVSPAT
;
A
#
# COMPACT_ATOMS: atom_id res chain seq x y z
N MET A 1 24.86 23.68 34.50
CA MET A 1 24.10 24.33 35.60
C MET A 1 24.11 23.36 36.77
N ASN A 2 24.71 23.78 37.89
CA ASN A 2 24.98 22.98 39.08
C ASN A 2 24.07 23.48 40.19
N ILE A 3 23.19 22.64 40.77
CA ILE A 3 22.54 22.92 42.06
C ILE A 3 22.28 21.61 42.81
N ASN A 4 23.13 21.35 43.80
CA ASN A 4 22.83 20.54 44.98
C ASN A 4 21.94 21.36 45.93
N HIS A 5 20.81 20.84 46.37
CA HIS A 5 20.13 21.27 47.60
C HIS A 5 19.65 20.03 48.38
N PRO A 6 20.38 19.59 49.43
CA PRO A 6 19.99 18.46 50.26
C PRO A 6 18.97 18.80 51.37
N ASP A 7 18.52 20.05 51.49
CA ASP A 7 17.82 20.54 52.70
C ASP A 7 16.28 20.57 52.61
N LEU A 8 15.67 19.73 51.76
CA LEU A 8 14.20 19.67 51.59
C LEU A 8 13.63 18.25 51.72
N LEU A 9 14.09 17.50 52.72
CA LEU A 9 13.45 16.24 53.11
C LEU A 9 12.52 16.48 54.30
N ILE A 10 11.21 16.25 54.07
CA ILE A 10 10.17 16.37 55.10
C ILE A 10 10.41 15.30 56.17
N PRO A 11 10.48 15.65 57.47
CA PRO A 11 10.69 14.70 58.55
C PRO A 11 9.60 13.61 58.61
N GLU A 12 10.00 12.36 58.83
CA GLU A 12 9.12 11.18 58.80
C GLU A 12 7.98 11.24 59.84
N ASP A 13 8.21 11.92 60.96
CA ASP A 13 7.23 12.18 62.01
C ASP A 13 6.09 13.10 61.54
N GLN A 14 6.36 14.05 60.65
CA GLN A 14 5.33 14.87 60.03
C GLN A 14 4.48 14.06 59.04
N LEU A 15 5.10 13.13 58.31
CA LEU A 15 4.42 12.19 57.42
C LEU A 15 3.51 11.22 58.21
N ARG A 16 4.00 10.65 59.33
CA ARG A 16 3.18 9.77 60.18
C ARG A 16 2.03 10.51 60.86
N THR A 17 2.22 11.78 61.20
CA THR A 17 1.15 12.62 61.78
C THR A 17 0.09 12.97 60.75
N ALA A 18 0.49 13.28 59.50
CA ALA A 18 -0.45 13.52 58.41
C ALA A 18 -1.27 12.27 58.02
N VAL A 19 -0.67 11.09 58.10
CA VAL A 19 -1.34 9.81 57.79
C VAL A 19 -2.25 9.32 58.93
N ARG A 20 -2.04 9.75 60.18
CA ARG A 20 -2.93 9.39 61.32
C ARG A 20 -4.37 9.89 61.15
N CYS A 21 -4.61 10.97 60.42
CA CYS A 21 -5.96 11.46 60.11
C CYS A 21 -6.71 10.58 59.08
N LEU A 22 -6.01 9.64 58.43
CA LEU A 22 -6.56 8.70 57.45
C LEU A 22 -6.76 7.30 58.04
N ASN A 23 -6.88 7.18 59.37
CA ASN A 23 -7.21 5.91 60.01
C ASN A 23 -8.65 5.52 59.64
N ILE A 24 -8.79 4.86 58.49
CA ILE A 24 -10.05 4.31 58.00
C ILE A 24 -10.48 3.27 59.03
N ASP A 25 -11.64 3.52 59.65
CA ASP A 25 -12.29 2.56 60.54
C ASP A 25 -12.51 1.26 59.75
N GLN A 26 -11.74 0.25 60.14
CA GLN A 26 -11.59 -0.99 59.39
C GLN A 26 -12.91 -1.76 59.38
N ASP A 27 -13.69 -1.67 60.47
CA ASP A 27 -15.01 -2.26 60.58
C ASP A 27 -16.04 -1.52 59.71
N ALA A 28 -15.93 -0.19 59.61
CA ALA A 28 -16.78 0.60 58.72
C ALA A 28 -16.46 0.35 57.24
N PHE A 29 -15.20 0.10 56.89
CA PHE A 29 -14.80 -0.28 55.54
C PHE A 29 -15.29 -1.68 55.19
N ASP A 30 -15.10 -2.65 56.07
CA ASP A 30 -15.53 -4.03 55.85
C ASP A 30 -17.06 -4.13 55.78
N GLN A 31 -17.80 -3.40 56.63
CA GLN A 31 -19.25 -3.27 56.49
C GLN A 31 -19.63 -2.59 55.18
N GLY A 32 -18.93 -1.53 54.78
CA GLY A 32 -19.20 -0.82 53.52
C GLY A 32 -18.96 -1.66 52.27
N VAL A 33 -17.96 -2.55 52.29
CA VAL A 33 -17.69 -3.52 51.22
C VAL A 33 -18.74 -4.62 51.23
N HIS A 34 -19.05 -5.18 52.40
CA HIS A 34 -20.04 -6.24 52.54
C HIS A 34 -21.43 -5.78 52.09
N ASP A 35 -21.82 -4.55 52.41
CA ASP A 35 -23.06 -3.91 51.97
C ASP A 35 -23.13 -3.69 50.46
N ARG A 36 -22.02 -3.26 49.84
CA ARG A 36 -21.95 -3.06 48.38
C ARG A 36 -22.02 -4.39 47.64
N VAL A 37 -21.40 -5.44 48.18
CA VAL A 37 -21.48 -6.80 47.61
C VAL A 37 -22.88 -7.37 47.78
N HIS A 38 -23.54 -7.16 48.93
CA HIS A 38 -24.92 -7.60 49.14
C HIS A 38 -25.91 -6.85 48.25
N ARG A 39 -25.75 -5.52 48.09
CA ARG A 39 -26.52 -4.70 47.15
C ARG A 39 -26.27 -5.09 45.70
N ALA A 40 -25.04 -5.44 45.32
CA ALA A 40 -24.73 -5.93 43.98
C ALA A 40 -25.37 -7.31 43.70
N ARG A 41 -25.38 -8.22 44.68
CA ARG A 41 -26.05 -9.53 44.56
C ARG A 41 -27.57 -9.42 44.49
N THR A 42 -28.18 -8.58 45.32
CA THR A 42 -29.63 -8.34 45.29
C THR A 42 -30.08 -7.54 44.07
N SER A 43 -29.21 -6.65 43.53
CA SER A 43 -29.47 -5.95 42.26
C SER A 43 -29.33 -6.86 41.04
N ARG A 44 -28.43 -7.86 41.07
CA ARG A 44 -28.36 -8.93 40.05
C ARG A 44 -29.59 -9.84 40.10
N SER A 45 -29.94 -10.33 41.29
CA SER A 45 -31.08 -11.23 41.47
C SER A 45 -32.45 -10.60 41.14
N LYS A 46 -32.59 -9.26 41.22
CA LYS A 46 -33.80 -8.55 40.79
C LYS A 46 -33.78 -8.09 39.33
N LYS A 47 -32.61 -7.98 38.68
CA LYS A 47 -32.50 -7.68 37.24
C LYS A 47 -32.64 -8.91 36.34
N ASP A 48 -32.28 -10.10 36.83
CA ASP A 48 -32.32 -11.33 36.04
C ASP A 48 -33.72 -11.90 35.77
N VAL A 49 -34.79 -11.26 36.26
CA VAL A 49 -36.18 -11.70 35.99
C VAL A 49 -36.89 -10.82 34.94
N ASN A 50 -36.36 -9.66 34.55
CA ASN A 50 -37.05 -8.75 33.61
C ASN A 50 -36.15 -7.89 32.68
N GLU A 51 -34.86 -8.20 32.51
CA GLU A 51 -34.08 -7.59 31.41
C GLU A 51 -34.13 -8.48 30.15
N PRO A 52 -34.61 -7.99 28.99
CA PRO A 52 -34.49 -8.73 27.74
C PRO A 52 -33.00 -8.96 27.50
N SER A 53 -32.62 -10.22 27.30
CA SER A 53 -31.24 -10.63 27.00
C SER A 53 -30.66 -9.66 25.97
N TYR A 54 -29.72 -8.81 26.37
CA TYR A 54 -29.03 -7.90 25.47
C TYR A 54 -28.06 -8.74 24.65
N GLN A 55 -28.59 -9.53 23.71
CA GLN A 55 -27.81 -9.99 22.59
C GLN A 55 -27.40 -8.72 21.84
N PRO A 56 -26.09 -8.40 21.74
CA PRO A 56 -25.67 -7.25 20.97
C PRO A 56 -26.31 -7.36 19.59
N HIS A 57 -27.06 -6.32 19.22
CA HIS A 57 -27.84 -6.27 17.99
C HIS A 57 -26.99 -6.80 16.85
N ALA A 58 -27.48 -7.79 16.09
CA ALA A 58 -26.72 -8.43 15.01
C ALA A 58 -26.05 -7.41 14.06
N PHE A 59 -26.69 -6.23 13.94
CA PHE A 59 -26.19 -5.01 13.32
C PHE A 59 -24.79 -4.55 13.81
N LEU A 60 -24.56 -4.38 15.11
CA LEU A 60 -23.27 -3.92 15.63
C LEU A 60 -22.17 -4.96 15.42
N ARG A 61 -22.53 -6.25 15.45
CA ARG A 61 -21.59 -7.34 15.12
C ARG A 61 -21.21 -7.33 13.64
N ILE A 62 -22.17 -7.17 12.74
CA ILE A 62 -21.93 -7.12 11.30
C ILE A 62 -21.17 -5.84 10.92
N ALA A 63 -21.59 -4.68 11.42
CA ALA A 63 -20.89 -3.41 11.18
C ALA A 63 -19.46 -3.43 11.74
N ALA A 64 -19.25 -3.94 12.96
CA ALA A 64 -17.91 -4.11 13.52
C ALA A 64 -17.05 -5.10 12.73
N SER A 65 -17.64 -6.12 12.10
CA SER A 65 -16.90 -7.06 11.24
C SER A 65 -16.49 -6.49 9.89
N VAL A 66 -17.10 -5.38 9.46
CA VAL A 66 -16.86 -4.73 8.16
C VAL A 66 -15.93 -3.51 8.30
N LEU A 67 -15.76 -2.98 9.52
CA LEU A 67 -14.81 -1.91 9.81
C LEU A 67 -13.36 -2.43 9.61
N PRO A 68 -12.56 -1.79 8.74
CA PRO A 68 -11.15 -2.09 8.62
C PRO A 68 -10.46 -2.02 9.98
N VAL A 69 -9.73 -3.07 10.35
CA VAL A 69 -8.97 -3.15 11.61
C VAL A 69 -8.03 -1.95 11.77
N ASN A 70 -7.53 -1.42 10.65
CA ASN A 70 -6.63 -0.26 10.59
C ASN A 70 -7.31 1.07 10.98
N LEU A 71 -8.65 1.17 10.92
CA LEU A 71 -9.42 2.36 11.30
C LEU A 71 -9.80 2.37 12.79
N LEU A 72 -9.60 1.26 13.50
CA LEU A 72 -9.96 1.12 14.92
C LEU A 72 -8.91 1.70 15.90
N GLY A 73 -7.99 2.55 15.42
CA GLY A 73 -7.18 3.42 16.27
C GLY A 73 -6.37 2.67 17.32
N GLY A 74 -5.26 2.07 16.92
CA GLY A 74 -4.31 1.45 17.84
C GLY A 74 -3.55 0.35 17.14
N SER A 75 -2.24 0.31 17.34
CA SER A 75 -1.34 -0.77 16.92
C SER A 75 -1.89 -2.12 17.38
N SER A 76 -2.73 -2.76 16.56
CA SER A 76 -3.41 -3.97 16.97
C SER A 76 -2.42 -5.13 17.01
N THR A 77 -2.33 -5.75 18.18
CA THR A 77 -1.50 -6.89 18.53
C THR A 77 -1.79 -8.15 17.70
N ALA A 78 -2.90 -8.20 16.94
CA ALA A 78 -3.20 -9.27 15.99
C ALA A 78 -2.29 -9.24 14.74
N ALA A 79 -1.83 -8.06 14.31
CA ALA A 79 -0.79 -7.96 13.30
C ALA A 79 0.56 -8.43 13.88
N GLN A 80 0.83 -8.15 15.17
CA GLN A 80 2.06 -8.54 15.86
C GLN A 80 2.18 -10.04 16.12
N SER A 81 1.08 -10.78 16.33
CA SER A 81 1.12 -12.24 16.49
C SER A 81 1.41 -12.98 15.17
N LEU A 82 1.01 -12.42 14.03
CA LEU A 82 1.42 -12.90 12.70
C LEU A 82 2.84 -12.47 12.31
N LEU A 83 3.38 -11.41 12.94
CA LEU A 83 4.73 -10.88 12.70
C LEU A 83 5.86 -11.73 13.29
N ALA A 84 5.57 -12.70 14.17
CA ALA A 84 6.57 -13.61 14.74
C ALA A 84 7.04 -14.72 13.77
N LEU A 85 6.42 -14.83 12.58
CA LEU A 85 6.72 -15.89 11.61
C LEU A 85 7.72 -15.38 10.56
N LYS A 86 9.00 -15.75 10.74
CA LYS A 86 10.13 -15.40 9.87
C LYS A 86 9.83 -15.62 8.38
N GLY A 87 10.15 -14.59 7.58
CA GLY A 87 10.55 -14.52 6.15
C GLY A 87 9.98 -15.48 5.09
N GLY A 88 9.99 -16.79 5.33
CA GLY A 88 9.47 -17.80 4.40
C GLY A 88 7.95 -17.90 4.40
N ILE A 89 7.31 -17.62 5.53
CA ILE A 89 5.86 -17.82 5.71
C ILE A 89 5.03 -16.72 5.05
N ALA A 90 5.55 -15.50 4.84
CA ALA A 90 4.80 -14.46 4.12
C ALA A 90 4.59 -14.83 2.63
N LYS A 91 5.58 -15.45 1.98
CA LYS A 91 5.42 -16.05 0.64
C LYS A 91 4.43 -17.22 0.70
N LEU A 92 4.55 -18.05 1.74
CA LEU A 92 3.66 -19.18 1.97
C LEU A 92 2.22 -18.75 2.27
N ILE A 93 1.96 -17.60 2.91
CA ILE A 93 0.62 -17.05 3.19
C ILE A 93 0.00 -16.45 1.93
N ALA A 94 0.77 -15.75 1.09
CA ALA A 94 0.27 -15.29 -0.21
C ALA A 94 0.01 -16.46 -1.18
N ILE A 95 0.83 -17.51 -1.11
CA ILE A 95 0.70 -18.75 -1.89
C ILE A 95 -0.38 -19.67 -1.29
N LEU A 96 -0.60 -19.68 0.03
CA LEU A 96 -1.65 -20.43 0.74
C LEU A 96 -3.00 -19.70 0.74
N ALA A 97 -3.03 -18.38 0.59
CA ALA A 97 -4.27 -17.62 0.49
C ALA A 97 -5.12 -18.10 -0.70
N PHE A 98 -4.50 -18.57 -1.77
CA PHE A 98 -5.19 -19.04 -2.97
C PHE A 98 -5.80 -20.46 -2.87
N PRO A 99 -5.07 -21.48 -2.40
CA PRO A 99 -5.63 -22.74 -1.94
C PRO A 99 -6.64 -22.52 -0.82
N ALA A 100 -6.39 -21.60 0.11
CA ALA A 100 -7.31 -21.26 1.17
C ALA A 100 -8.59 -20.63 0.63
N VAL A 101 -8.57 -19.79 -0.43
CA VAL A 101 -9.77 -19.27 -1.11
C VAL A 101 -10.50 -20.38 -1.88
N SER A 102 -9.79 -21.34 -2.47
CA SER A 102 -10.41 -22.49 -3.15
C SER A 102 -11.07 -23.45 -2.14
N ILE A 103 -10.39 -23.69 -1.01
CA ILE A 103 -10.93 -24.37 0.17
C ILE A 103 -12.02 -23.52 0.80
N LEU A 104 -11.95 -22.18 0.77
CA LEU A 104 -13.00 -21.28 1.28
C LEU A 104 -14.22 -21.34 0.38
N MET A 105 -14.08 -21.51 -0.93
CA MET A 105 -15.21 -21.67 -1.85
C MET A 105 -15.91 -23.01 -1.60
N ILE A 106 -15.14 -24.08 -1.40
CA ILE A 106 -15.67 -25.38 -0.97
C ILE A 106 -16.30 -25.27 0.43
N ALA A 107 -15.65 -24.59 1.37
CA ALA A 107 -16.14 -24.36 2.72
C ALA A 107 -17.35 -23.43 2.76
N VAL A 108 -17.47 -22.43 1.87
CA VAL A 108 -18.64 -21.57 1.70
C VAL A 108 -19.78 -22.37 1.09
N THR A 109 -19.48 -23.32 0.20
CA THR A 109 -20.46 -24.28 -0.31
C THR A 109 -20.96 -25.20 0.82
N ILE A 110 -20.06 -25.71 1.66
CA ILE A 110 -20.37 -26.57 2.82
C ILE A 110 -21.09 -25.78 3.93
N ILE A 111 -20.63 -24.59 4.28
CA ILE A 111 -21.25 -23.69 5.27
C ILE A 111 -22.60 -23.20 4.74
N GLY A 112 -22.71 -22.93 3.44
CA GLY A 112 -23.97 -22.66 2.75
C GLY A 112 -24.95 -23.81 2.93
N LEU A 113 -24.52 -25.04 2.64
CA LEU A 113 -25.31 -26.27 2.87
C LEU A 113 -25.70 -26.45 4.35
N ILE A 114 -24.80 -26.19 5.29
CA ILE A 114 -25.08 -26.27 6.74
C ILE A 114 -26.06 -25.19 7.19
N ARG A 115 -25.96 -23.98 6.64
CA ARG A 115 -26.84 -22.86 7.00
C ARG A 115 -28.23 -23.01 6.38
N ILE A 116 -28.31 -23.53 5.15
CA ILE A 116 -29.56 -23.98 4.52
C ILE A 116 -30.21 -25.05 5.39
N ARG A 117 -29.46 -26.05 5.86
CA ARG A 117 -29.94 -27.08 6.79
C ARG A 117 -30.44 -26.52 8.12
N ASN A 118 -29.80 -25.47 8.66
CA ASN A 118 -30.24 -24.83 9.90
C ASN A 118 -31.49 -23.94 9.73
N VAL A 119 -31.66 -23.28 8.58
CA VAL A 119 -32.88 -22.50 8.26
C VAL A 119 -34.05 -23.42 7.88
N GLN A 120 -33.78 -24.57 7.27
CA GLN A 120 -34.78 -25.60 6.97
C GLN A 120 -35.23 -26.35 8.23
N ARG A 121 -34.37 -26.53 9.24
CA ARG A 121 -34.76 -27.10 10.55
C ARG A 121 -35.80 -26.25 11.31
N THR A 122 -35.91 -24.97 11.00
CA THR A 122 -36.93 -24.08 11.60
C THR A 122 -38.28 -24.10 10.87
N ILE A 123 -38.42 -24.86 9.78
CA ILE A 123 -39.64 -24.99 8.98
C ILE A 123 -39.99 -26.48 8.93
N ASP A 124 -41.18 -26.87 9.41
CA ASP A 124 -41.68 -28.27 9.55
C ASP A 124 -41.82 -29.09 8.24
N VAL A 125 -41.09 -28.74 7.17
CA VAL A 125 -41.10 -29.39 5.84
C VAL A 125 -39.83 -30.22 5.61
N ALA A 126 -39.11 -30.57 6.69
CA ALA A 126 -37.67 -30.87 6.65
C ALA A 126 -37.23 -32.20 5.99
N ASP A 127 -38.08 -33.23 5.89
CA ASP A 127 -37.62 -34.56 5.46
C ASP A 127 -37.64 -34.78 3.94
N ALA A 128 -38.64 -34.22 3.24
CA ALA A 128 -38.76 -34.37 1.78
C ALA A 128 -37.72 -33.52 1.01
N ASP A 129 -37.40 -32.33 1.51
CA ASP A 129 -36.43 -31.43 0.88
C ASP A 129 -34.98 -31.87 1.12
N ALA A 130 -34.68 -32.51 2.26
CA ALA A 130 -33.34 -33.02 2.56
C ALA A 130 -32.94 -34.19 1.66
N ALA A 131 -33.87 -35.11 1.38
CA ALA A 131 -33.65 -36.21 0.45
C ALA A 131 -33.38 -35.69 -0.98
N LYS A 132 -34.14 -34.67 -1.41
CA LYS A 132 -33.98 -34.02 -2.71
C LYS A 132 -32.65 -33.28 -2.85
N ILE A 133 -32.20 -32.57 -1.81
CA ILE A 133 -30.86 -31.97 -1.78
C ILE A 133 -29.77 -33.04 -1.92
N HIS A 134 -29.90 -34.15 -1.18
CA HIS A 134 -28.92 -35.23 -1.23
C HIS A 134 -28.86 -35.89 -2.62
N GLU A 135 -30.02 -36.09 -3.24
CA GLU A 135 -30.12 -36.63 -4.60
C GLU A 135 -29.50 -35.70 -5.65
N GLU A 136 -29.81 -34.40 -5.61
CA GLU A 136 -29.24 -33.42 -6.56
C GLU A 136 -27.71 -33.28 -6.39
N VAL A 137 -27.22 -33.26 -5.14
CA VAL A 137 -25.78 -33.23 -4.86
C VAL A 137 -25.10 -34.52 -5.34
N LYS A 138 -25.73 -35.68 -5.13
CA LYS A 138 -25.23 -36.97 -5.62
C LYS A 138 -25.19 -37.02 -7.15
N ASN A 139 -26.24 -36.56 -7.80
CA ASN A 139 -26.34 -36.49 -9.26
C ASN A 139 -25.26 -35.56 -9.82
N TRP A 140 -25.05 -34.39 -9.20
CA TRP A 140 -23.98 -33.48 -9.58
C TRP A 140 -22.60 -34.12 -9.40
N TRP A 141 -22.33 -34.77 -8.26
CA TRP A 141 -21.07 -35.47 -8.02
C TRP A 141 -20.83 -36.59 -9.02
N SER A 142 -21.86 -37.33 -9.43
CA SER A 142 -21.72 -38.37 -10.46
C SER A 142 -21.32 -37.79 -11.82
N ARG A 143 -21.79 -36.58 -12.14
CA ARG A 143 -21.63 -35.95 -13.45
C ARG A 143 -20.35 -35.11 -13.56
N TYR A 144 -20.00 -34.41 -12.49
CA TYR A 144 -18.92 -33.40 -12.46
C TYR A 144 -17.87 -33.65 -11.38
N GLY A 145 -18.05 -34.65 -10.53
CA GLY A 145 -17.17 -34.93 -9.39
C GLY A 145 -15.73 -35.24 -9.78
N TRP A 146 -15.53 -35.92 -10.91
CA TRP A 146 -14.20 -36.20 -11.45
C TRP A 146 -13.46 -34.91 -11.83
N ALA A 147 -14.15 -33.92 -12.42
CA ALA A 147 -13.56 -32.64 -12.78
C ALA A 147 -13.21 -31.83 -11.52
N ALA A 148 -14.09 -31.83 -10.52
CA ALA A 148 -13.83 -31.19 -9.22
C ALA A 148 -12.63 -31.82 -8.50
N ALA A 149 -12.49 -33.15 -8.54
CA ALA A 149 -11.35 -33.87 -7.95
C ALA A 149 -10.02 -33.53 -8.66
N ILE A 150 -10.01 -33.48 -9.99
CA ILE A 150 -8.82 -33.07 -10.76
C ILE A 150 -8.42 -31.64 -10.41
N ILE A 151 -9.38 -30.71 -10.36
CA ILE A 151 -9.14 -29.32 -10.00
C ILE A 151 -8.61 -29.18 -8.57
N PHE A 152 -9.17 -29.94 -7.62
CA PHE A 152 -8.70 -29.96 -6.24
C PHE A 152 -7.25 -30.44 -6.13
N VAL A 153 -6.91 -31.56 -6.79
CA VAL A 153 -5.55 -32.11 -6.81
C VAL A 153 -4.58 -31.13 -7.46
N LEU A 154 -4.95 -30.52 -8.60
CA LEU A 154 -4.14 -29.50 -9.28
C LEU A 154 -3.92 -28.26 -8.39
N THR A 155 -4.94 -27.82 -7.65
CA THR A 155 -4.85 -26.69 -6.73
C THR A 155 -3.94 -27.00 -5.53
N LEU A 156 -3.98 -28.23 -5.04
CA LEU A 156 -3.19 -28.69 -3.90
C LEU A 156 -1.72 -28.93 -4.29
N ALA A 157 -1.47 -29.41 -5.51
CA ALA A 157 -0.15 -29.65 -6.07
C ALA A 157 0.54 -28.35 -6.55
N SER A 158 -0.22 -27.40 -7.07
CA SER A 158 0.30 -26.15 -7.66
C SER A 158 1.30 -25.36 -6.78
N PRO A 159 1.05 -25.16 -5.47
CA PRO A 159 1.99 -24.48 -4.58
C PRO A 159 3.39 -25.09 -4.56
N PHE A 160 3.48 -26.42 -4.72
CA PHE A 160 4.75 -27.15 -4.68
C PHE A 160 5.60 -26.96 -5.94
N PHE A 161 4.97 -26.59 -7.07
CA PHE A 161 5.68 -26.34 -8.32
C PHE A 161 5.97 -24.85 -8.55
N GLY A 162 5.48 -23.95 -7.68
CA GLY A 162 5.61 -22.51 -7.87
C GLY A 162 4.88 -21.99 -9.11
N TRP A 163 3.97 -22.81 -9.67
CA TRP A 163 3.28 -22.52 -10.92
C TRP A 163 1.97 -21.79 -10.65
N THR A 164 1.99 -20.48 -10.83
CA THR A 164 0.84 -19.62 -10.58
C THR A 164 -0.19 -19.61 -11.73
N THR A 165 0.22 -19.95 -12.95
CA THR A 165 -0.68 -20.02 -14.12
C THR A 165 -1.61 -21.26 -14.11
N PRO A 166 -1.15 -22.49 -13.81
CA PRO A 166 -2.05 -23.62 -13.60
C PRO A 166 -2.99 -23.42 -12.41
N LEU A 167 -2.53 -22.72 -11.36
CA LEU A 167 -3.40 -22.30 -10.26
C LEU A 167 -4.54 -21.40 -10.75
N LEU A 168 -4.25 -20.51 -11.70
CA LEU A 168 -5.27 -19.68 -12.35
C LEU A 168 -6.34 -20.51 -13.05
N PHE A 169 -5.91 -21.48 -13.87
CA PHE A 169 -6.86 -22.36 -14.55
C PHE A 169 -7.63 -23.27 -13.58
N ALA A 170 -6.97 -23.80 -12.55
CA ALA A 170 -7.62 -24.61 -11.53
C ALA A 170 -8.65 -23.81 -10.73
N PHE A 171 -8.32 -22.57 -10.35
CA PHE A 171 -9.25 -21.66 -9.69
C PHE A 171 -10.46 -21.32 -10.58
N ILE A 172 -10.22 -20.97 -11.85
CA ILE A 172 -11.29 -20.71 -12.82
C ILE A 172 -12.19 -21.94 -12.95
N GLY A 173 -11.61 -23.13 -13.11
CA GLY A 173 -12.35 -24.39 -13.16
C GLY A 173 -13.16 -24.65 -11.90
N SER A 174 -12.56 -24.46 -10.72
CA SER A 174 -13.21 -24.65 -9.42
C SER A 174 -14.39 -23.69 -9.26
N ALA A 175 -14.21 -22.44 -9.66
CA ALA A 175 -15.23 -21.43 -9.54
C ALA A 175 -16.38 -21.66 -10.54
N ILE A 176 -16.10 -22.11 -11.77
CA ILE A 176 -17.12 -22.53 -12.74
C ILE A 176 -17.90 -23.73 -12.19
N ALA A 177 -17.22 -24.75 -11.65
CA ALA A 177 -17.86 -25.92 -11.07
C ALA A 177 -18.76 -25.56 -9.88
N THR A 178 -18.26 -24.71 -8.97
CA THR A 178 -19.02 -24.23 -7.81
C THR A 178 -20.22 -23.39 -8.24
N THR A 179 -20.03 -22.48 -9.20
CA THR A 179 -21.12 -21.66 -9.76
C THR A 179 -22.17 -22.54 -10.43
N SER A 180 -21.76 -23.57 -11.19
CA SER A 180 -22.66 -24.53 -11.82
C SER A 180 -23.48 -25.31 -10.79
N LEU A 181 -22.86 -25.79 -9.71
CA LEU A 181 -23.56 -26.46 -8.61
C LEU A 181 -24.58 -25.51 -7.96
N VAL A 182 -24.15 -24.29 -7.62
CA VAL A 182 -25.01 -23.28 -6.97
C VAL A 182 -26.20 -22.90 -7.85
N VAL A 183 -25.99 -22.73 -9.16
CA VAL A 183 -27.06 -22.45 -10.12
C VAL A 183 -28.01 -23.65 -10.25
N THR A 184 -27.48 -24.88 -10.22
CA THR A 184 -28.30 -26.11 -10.30
C THR A 184 -29.19 -26.24 -9.06
N LEU A 185 -28.61 -26.07 -7.87
CA LEU A 185 -29.36 -26.07 -6.60
C LEU A 185 -30.37 -24.92 -6.53
N GLY A 186 -29.99 -23.75 -7.06
CA GLY A 186 -30.90 -22.62 -7.21
C GLY A 186 -32.09 -22.98 -8.10
N ARG A 187 -31.85 -23.50 -9.32
CA ARG A 187 -32.91 -23.92 -10.26
C ARG A 187 -33.83 -25.00 -9.70
N ALA A 188 -33.30 -25.89 -8.87
CA ALA A 188 -34.08 -26.90 -8.15
C ALA A 188 -34.98 -26.30 -7.04
N GLY A 189 -34.90 -24.98 -6.81
CA GLY A 189 -35.66 -24.25 -5.81
C GLY A 189 -35.13 -24.40 -4.39
N LEU A 190 -33.94 -24.98 -4.22
CA LEU A 190 -33.36 -25.35 -2.93
C LEU A 190 -32.59 -24.21 -2.27
N VAL A 191 -32.18 -23.21 -3.08
CA VAL A 191 -31.43 -22.05 -2.60
C VAL A 191 -31.98 -20.79 -3.26
N ASP A 192 -32.25 -19.77 -2.47
CA ASP A 192 -32.71 -18.48 -2.97
C ASP A 192 -31.54 -17.57 -3.35
N ARG A 193 -31.81 -16.68 -4.32
CA ARG A 193 -30.87 -15.64 -4.76
C ARG A 193 -30.38 -14.77 -3.59
N GLY A 194 -31.21 -14.57 -2.58
CA GLY A 194 -30.87 -13.81 -1.37
C GLY A 194 -29.72 -14.43 -0.59
N THR A 195 -29.83 -15.72 -0.28
CA THR A 195 -28.79 -16.47 0.46
C THR A 195 -27.48 -16.58 -0.30
N ILE A 196 -27.52 -16.91 -1.60
CA ILE A 196 -26.31 -16.99 -2.44
C ILE A 196 -25.64 -15.63 -2.52
N GLY A 197 -26.40 -14.60 -2.86
CA GLY A 197 -25.90 -13.25 -2.97
C GLY A 197 -25.27 -12.73 -1.67
N ALA A 198 -25.92 -12.94 -0.52
CA ALA A 198 -25.38 -12.56 0.78
C ALA A 198 -24.05 -13.26 1.09
N SER A 199 -23.92 -14.55 0.74
CA SER A 199 -22.67 -15.30 0.94
C SER A 199 -21.53 -14.80 0.04
N CYS A 200 -21.82 -14.49 -1.22
CA CYS A 200 -20.87 -13.92 -2.18
C CYS A 200 -20.38 -12.54 -1.71
N ILE A 201 -21.32 -11.68 -1.29
CA ILE A 201 -21.02 -10.34 -0.77
C ILE A 201 -20.08 -10.41 0.45
N MET A 202 -20.40 -11.26 1.43
CA MET A 202 -19.55 -11.43 2.63
C MET A 202 -18.16 -11.94 2.28
N THR A 203 -18.06 -12.86 1.33
CA THR A 203 -16.79 -13.40 0.86
C THR A 203 -15.93 -12.33 0.19
N LEU A 204 -16.52 -11.50 -0.68
CA LEU A 204 -15.82 -10.39 -1.32
C LEU A 204 -15.35 -9.34 -0.30
N VAL A 205 -16.18 -8.98 0.68
CA VAL A 205 -15.78 -8.04 1.73
C VAL A 205 -14.63 -8.58 2.56
N MET A 206 -14.69 -9.86 2.96
CA MET A 206 -13.60 -10.50 3.71
C MET A 206 -12.31 -10.55 2.89
N LEU A 207 -12.39 -10.91 1.61
CA LEU A 207 -11.24 -10.93 0.70
C LEU A 207 -10.66 -9.53 0.48
N ALA A 208 -11.51 -8.51 0.41
CA ALA A 208 -11.08 -7.12 0.31
C ALA A 208 -10.29 -6.68 1.56
N GLN A 209 -10.75 -7.05 2.75
CA GLN A 209 -10.05 -6.76 4.01
C GLN A 209 -8.69 -7.49 4.09
N ILE A 210 -8.66 -8.78 3.76
CA ILE A 210 -7.42 -9.58 3.74
C ILE A 210 -6.43 -8.99 2.73
N SER A 211 -6.84 -8.80 1.47
CA SER A 211 -5.96 -8.24 0.44
C SER A 211 -5.42 -6.86 0.82
N GLN A 212 -6.22 -6.03 1.50
CA GLN A 212 -5.78 -4.74 2.00
C GLN A 212 -4.70 -4.86 3.09
N SER A 213 -4.83 -5.81 4.02
CA SER A 213 -3.82 -6.08 5.05
C SER A 213 -2.50 -6.60 4.45
N PHE A 214 -2.55 -7.30 3.32
CA PHE A 214 -1.38 -7.87 2.66
C PHE A 214 -0.88 -7.05 1.45
N ALA A 215 -1.52 -5.91 1.12
CA ALA A 215 -1.17 -5.05 -0.02
C ALA A 215 0.31 -4.68 -0.06
N GLY A 216 0.94 -4.45 1.09
CA GLY A 216 2.36 -4.11 1.23
C GLY A 216 3.34 -5.29 1.14
N LEU A 217 2.84 -6.52 1.09
CA LEU A 217 3.63 -7.76 1.01
C LEU A 217 3.59 -8.40 -0.38
N HIS A 218 2.80 -7.83 -1.31
CA HIS A 218 2.74 -8.33 -2.68
C HIS A 218 4.08 -8.21 -3.41
N GLY A 219 4.20 -9.03 -4.45
CA GLY A 219 5.34 -9.15 -5.34
C GLY A 219 5.73 -7.86 -6.07
N PHE A 220 6.53 -7.98 -7.13
CA PHE A 220 6.69 -6.85 -8.06
C PHE A 220 5.38 -6.72 -8.83
N SER A 221 4.48 -5.83 -8.40
CA SER A 221 3.21 -5.57 -9.08
C SER A 221 3.35 -4.37 -10.01
N LEU A 222 2.81 -4.46 -11.23
CA LEU A 222 2.80 -3.33 -12.15
C LEU A 222 1.60 -2.42 -11.88
N LEU A 223 0.55 -2.96 -11.28
CA LEU A 223 -0.62 -2.23 -10.82
C LEU A 223 -0.62 -2.10 -9.29
N ASP A 224 -1.55 -1.30 -8.75
CA ASP A 224 -1.69 -1.20 -7.30
C ASP A 224 -2.24 -2.48 -6.71
N PRO A 225 -1.55 -3.15 -5.77
CA PRO A 225 -2.09 -4.30 -5.07
C PRO A 225 -3.43 -3.99 -4.40
N ARG A 226 -3.69 -2.73 -4.03
CA ARG A 226 -4.94 -2.27 -3.42
C ARG A 226 -6.12 -2.30 -4.39
N LEU A 227 -5.87 -2.35 -5.70
CA LEU A 227 -6.93 -2.57 -6.68
C LEU A 227 -7.65 -3.90 -6.44
N ILE A 228 -6.98 -4.91 -5.86
CA ILE A 228 -7.62 -6.17 -5.48
C ILE A 228 -8.77 -5.90 -4.51
N ALA A 229 -8.50 -5.15 -3.44
CA ALA A 229 -9.51 -4.77 -2.45
C ALA A 229 -10.60 -3.90 -3.06
N ALA A 230 -10.23 -2.91 -3.88
CA ALA A 230 -11.17 -2.05 -4.58
C ALA A 230 -12.11 -2.86 -5.49
N THR A 231 -11.58 -3.77 -6.32
CA THR A 231 -12.36 -4.66 -7.18
C THR A 231 -13.32 -5.52 -6.37
N CYS A 232 -12.87 -6.08 -5.24
CA CYS A 232 -13.73 -6.89 -4.37
C CYS A 232 -14.86 -6.06 -3.74
N PHE A 233 -14.57 -4.86 -3.20
CA PHE A 233 -15.60 -3.97 -2.66
C PHE A 233 -16.59 -3.51 -3.73
N LEU A 234 -16.11 -3.16 -4.93
CA LEU A 234 -16.97 -2.82 -6.06
C LEU A 234 -17.91 -3.99 -6.41
N GLY A 235 -17.37 -5.19 -6.53
CA GLY A 235 -18.14 -6.39 -6.80
C GLY A 235 -19.20 -6.66 -5.73
N ALA A 236 -18.85 -6.50 -4.45
CA ALA A 236 -19.78 -6.64 -3.33
C ALA A 236 -20.90 -5.59 -3.39
N GLY A 237 -20.58 -4.33 -3.72
CA GLY A 237 -21.55 -3.25 -3.87
C GLY A 237 -22.51 -3.51 -5.03
N VAL A 238 -21.98 -3.89 -6.19
CA VAL A 238 -22.80 -4.26 -7.36
C VAL A 238 -23.73 -5.43 -7.03
N LEU A 239 -23.22 -6.50 -6.43
CA LEU A 239 -24.04 -7.63 -6.00
C LEU A 239 -25.14 -7.23 -5.01
N ALA A 240 -24.83 -6.36 -4.04
CA ALA A 240 -25.79 -5.90 -3.06
C ALA A 240 -27.01 -5.21 -3.72
N ILE A 241 -26.81 -4.47 -4.82
CA ILE A 241 -27.92 -3.85 -5.58
C ILE A 241 -28.89 -4.90 -6.13
N PHE A 242 -28.40 -6.04 -6.61
CA PHE A 242 -29.24 -7.11 -7.17
C PHE A 242 -29.88 -8.01 -6.10
N VAL A 243 -29.25 -8.12 -4.93
CA VAL A 243 -29.72 -8.97 -3.82
C VAL A 243 -30.73 -8.23 -2.93
N TYR A 244 -30.56 -6.92 -2.75
CA TYR A 244 -31.40 -6.09 -1.89
C TYR A 244 -32.92 -6.18 -2.19
N PRO A 245 -33.39 -6.12 -3.45
CA PRO A 245 -34.81 -6.19 -3.78
C PRO A 245 -35.46 -7.53 -3.43
N VAL A 246 -34.69 -8.63 -3.50
CA VAL A 246 -35.17 -9.99 -3.21
C VAL A 246 -35.41 -10.17 -1.71
N SER A 247 -34.55 -9.59 -0.87
CA SER A 247 -34.74 -9.59 0.60
C SER A 247 -35.97 -8.81 1.07
N ARG A 248 -36.53 -7.95 0.20
CA ARG A 248 -37.60 -6.99 0.52
C ARG A 248 -38.99 -7.62 0.64
N HIS A 249 -39.16 -8.87 0.17
CA HIS A 249 -40.43 -9.60 0.15
C HIS A 249 -40.68 -10.48 1.40
N GLY A 250 -39.80 -10.42 2.41
CA GLY A 250 -40.05 -11.04 3.72
C GLY A 250 -40.70 -10.05 4.69
N GLU A 251 -41.89 -10.37 5.22
CA GLU A 251 -42.73 -9.48 6.05
C GLU A 251 -42.08 -8.97 7.37
N GLY A 252 -40.91 -9.47 7.77
CA GLY A 252 -40.23 -9.06 9.02
C GLY A 252 -39.25 -7.87 8.92
N LEU A 253 -39.03 -7.28 7.74
CA LEU A 253 -37.80 -6.51 7.44
C LEU A 253 -37.96 -4.99 7.23
N LYS A 254 -38.71 -4.27 8.08
CA LYS A 254 -38.61 -2.78 8.09
C LYS A 254 -37.23 -2.31 8.59
N SER A 255 -36.59 -3.05 9.51
CA SER A 255 -35.24 -2.77 10.03
C SER A 255 -34.12 -3.06 9.02
N LEU A 256 -34.27 -4.07 8.14
CA LEU A 256 -33.23 -4.45 7.19
C LEU A 256 -33.10 -3.53 5.97
N LYS A 257 -34.12 -2.69 5.67
CA LYS A 257 -34.03 -1.69 4.60
C LYS A 257 -32.91 -0.68 4.88
N SER A 258 -32.84 -0.21 6.12
CA SER A 258 -31.76 0.69 6.58
C SER A 258 -30.41 -0.04 6.64
N VAL A 259 -30.39 -1.32 7.04
CA VAL A 259 -29.16 -2.11 7.12
C VAL A 259 -28.56 -2.40 5.75
N GLY A 260 -29.37 -2.80 4.76
CA GLY A 260 -28.91 -3.05 3.40
C GLY A 260 -28.40 -1.77 2.72
N PHE A 261 -29.09 -0.65 2.94
CA PHE A 261 -28.65 0.65 2.43
C PHE A 261 -27.35 1.12 3.10
N VAL A 262 -27.25 1.05 4.44
CA VAL A 262 -26.03 1.43 5.17
C VAL A 262 -24.86 0.52 4.80
N PHE A 263 -25.08 -0.78 4.61
CA PHE A 263 -24.05 -1.70 4.15
C PHE A 263 -23.59 -1.36 2.72
N LEU A 264 -24.53 -1.11 1.81
CA LEU A 264 -24.22 -0.68 0.44
C LEU A 264 -23.43 0.64 0.46
N VAL A 265 -23.88 1.63 1.22
CA VAL A 265 -23.19 2.92 1.40
C VAL A 265 -21.79 2.71 1.99
N THR A 266 -21.63 1.80 2.95
CA THR A 266 -20.33 1.49 3.57
C THR A 266 -19.39 0.83 2.55
N VAL A 267 -19.85 -0.18 1.82
CA VAL A 267 -19.04 -0.89 0.82
C VAL A 267 -18.69 0.04 -0.36
N CYS A 268 -19.65 0.83 -0.84
CA CYS A 268 -19.39 1.85 -1.86
C CYS A 268 -18.46 2.94 -1.33
N GLY A 269 -18.59 3.36 -0.08
CA GLY A 269 -17.70 4.32 0.58
C GLY A 269 -16.26 3.78 0.71
N LEU A 270 -16.09 2.50 1.06
CA LEU A 270 -14.78 1.85 1.08
C LEU A 270 -14.21 1.69 -0.34
N PHE A 271 -15.03 1.34 -1.33
CA PHE A 271 -14.61 1.37 -2.74
C PHE A 271 -14.16 2.76 -3.17
N VAL A 272 -14.89 3.80 -2.80
CA VAL A 272 -14.50 5.18 -3.07
C VAL A 272 -13.16 5.46 -2.41
N LEU A 273 -13.00 5.15 -1.12
CA LEU A 273 -11.80 5.45 -0.36
C LEU A 273 -10.54 4.72 -0.88
N PHE A 274 -10.67 3.48 -1.37
CA PHE A 274 -9.54 2.68 -1.84
C PHE A 274 -9.34 2.71 -3.36
N GLY A 275 -10.42 2.87 -4.13
CA GLY A 275 -10.45 2.83 -5.59
C GLY A 275 -10.29 4.20 -6.25
N THR A 276 -10.79 5.30 -5.64
CA THR A 276 -10.74 6.64 -6.28
C THR A 276 -9.34 7.17 -6.47
N GLU A 277 -8.50 7.08 -5.46
CA GLU A 277 -7.13 7.61 -5.55
C GLU A 277 -6.26 6.82 -6.53
N THR A 278 -6.55 5.53 -6.78
CA THR A 278 -5.75 4.70 -7.69
C THR A 278 -6.20 4.80 -9.14
N LEU A 279 -7.52 4.75 -9.39
CA LEU A 279 -8.08 4.68 -10.74
C LEU A 279 -8.50 6.05 -11.28
N TRP A 280 -8.91 6.96 -10.40
CA TRP A 280 -9.61 8.19 -10.78
C TRP A 280 -8.79 9.46 -10.56
N ARG A 281 -7.65 9.38 -9.85
CA ARG A 281 -6.74 10.50 -9.62
C ARG A 281 -5.29 10.14 -9.98
N PRO A 282 -5.00 9.85 -11.26
CA PRO A 282 -3.62 9.68 -11.68
C PRO A 282 -2.83 10.96 -11.40
N VAL A 283 -1.53 10.83 -11.09
CA VAL A 283 -0.63 11.98 -11.02
C VAL A 283 -0.50 12.55 -12.43
N THR A 284 -1.12 13.70 -12.66
CA THR A 284 -1.06 14.42 -13.94
C THR A 284 0.01 15.50 -13.91
N THR A 285 0.37 16.05 -15.07
CA THR A 285 1.23 17.25 -15.16
C THR A 285 0.67 18.41 -14.33
N ALA A 286 -0.64 18.66 -14.35
CA ALA A 286 -1.29 19.67 -13.52
C ALA A 286 -1.13 19.39 -12.01
N THR A 287 -1.08 18.11 -11.62
CA THR A 287 -0.80 17.71 -10.24
C THR A 287 0.63 18.04 -9.85
N MET A 288 1.59 17.82 -10.75
CA MET A 288 3.00 18.15 -10.54
C MET A 288 3.23 19.66 -10.46
N VAL A 289 2.59 20.44 -11.36
CA VAL A 289 2.61 21.91 -11.32
C VAL A 289 2.07 22.40 -9.98
N LYS A 290 0.86 21.96 -9.60
CA LYS A 290 0.27 22.31 -8.30
C LYS A 290 1.19 21.95 -7.13
N TYR A 291 1.80 20.76 -7.16
CA TYR A 291 2.74 20.33 -6.13
C TYR A 291 3.94 21.27 -6.01
N VAL A 292 4.50 21.71 -7.14
CA VAL A 292 5.63 22.63 -7.18
C VAL A 292 5.22 24.01 -6.66
N GLU A 293 4.09 24.56 -7.11
CA GLU A 293 3.59 25.90 -6.77
C GLU A 293 3.12 26.03 -5.32
N THR A 294 2.46 25.01 -4.78
CA THR A 294 1.92 25.01 -3.41
C THR A 294 2.86 24.34 -2.41
N PHE A 295 4.13 24.16 -2.76
CA PHE A 295 5.09 23.44 -1.93
C PHE A 295 5.37 24.15 -0.61
N GLU A 296 5.11 23.45 0.49
CA GLU A 296 5.39 23.88 1.86
C GLU A 296 6.26 22.81 2.53
N PRO A 297 7.58 23.06 2.67
CA PRO A 297 8.47 22.08 3.28
C PRO A 297 8.29 22.09 4.81
N ASP A 298 7.98 20.93 5.39
CA ASP A 298 8.07 20.72 6.84
C ASP A 298 9.53 20.56 7.30
N LEU A 299 10.38 20.03 6.42
CA LEU A 299 11.79 19.74 6.67
C LEU A 299 12.65 20.17 5.48
N PRO A 300 13.88 20.71 5.70
CA PRO A 300 14.77 21.12 4.61
C PRO A 300 15.06 20.02 3.58
N GLY A 301 15.13 18.75 4.01
CA GLY A 301 15.36 17.62 3.10
C GLY A 301 14.25 17.40 2.06
N GLN A 302 13.04 17.94 2.29
CA GLN A 302 11.93 17.81 1.34
C GLN A 302 12.17 18.57 0.03
N TRP A 303 13.07 19.58 0.04
CA TRP A 303 13.45 20.31 -1.16
C TRP A 303 14.07 19.41 -2.22
N LYS A 304 14.73 18.30 -1.85
CA LYS A 304 15.25 17.34 -2.83
C LYS A 304 14.12 16.72 -3.67
N TYR A 305 12.97 16.41 -3.05
CA TYR A 305 11.81 15.88 -3.76
C TYR A 305 11.17 16.94 -4.67
N TRP A 306 11.06 18.17 -4.16
CA TRP A 306 10.60 19.31 -4.94
C TRP A 306 11.48 19.55 -6.16
N GLY A 307 12.80 19.58 -5.97
CA GLY A 307 13.78 19.83 -7.03
C GLY A 307 13.70 18.83 -8.18
N ILE A 308 13.47 17.55 -7.88
CA ILE A 308 13.30 16.52 -8.92
C ILE A 308 12.08 16.83 -9.80
N VAL A 309 10.93 17.19 -9.20
CA VAL A 309 9.69 17.48 -9.93
C VAL A 309 9.80 18.80 -10.70
N ALA A 310 10.36 19.85 -10.08
CA ALA A 310 10.57 21.13 -10.72
C ALA A 310 11.53 21.02 -11.92
N ARG A 311 12.62 20.25 -11.78
CA ARG A 311 13.54 19.98 -12.89
C ARG A 311 12.85 19.22 -14.02
N TRP A 312 12.00 18.23 -13.69
CA TRP A 312 11.20 17.53 -14.70
C TRP A 312 10.24 18.47 -15.45
N LEU A 313 9.57 19.41 -14.77
CA LEU A 313 8.73 20.41 -15.43
C LEU A 313 9.55 21.28 -16.40
N GLN A 314 10.73 21.72 -15.96
CA GLN A 314 11.64 22.51 -16.81
C GLN A 314 12.14 21.72 -18.02
N GLU A 315 12.59 20.47 -17.84
CA GLU A 315 13.04 19.58 -18.92
C GLU A 315 11.96 19.34 -19.98
N ASN A 316 10.68 19.38 -19.57
CA ASN A 316 9.52 19.20 -20.43
C ASN A 316 8.89 20.52 -20.92
N ASN A 317 9.53 21.67 -20.66
CA ASN A 317 9.02 23.01 -21.00
C ASN A 317 7.59 23.28 -20.46
N VAL A 318 7.30 22.80 -19.25
CA VAL A 318 6.03 23.06 -18.56
C VAL A 318 6.21 24.25 -17.63
N GLU A 319 5.50 25.34 -17.89
CA GLU A 319 5.50 26.54 -17.05
C GLU A 319 4.80 26.28 -15.71
N TYR A 320 5.32 26.90 -14.65
CA TYR A 320 4.74 26.92 -13.31
C TYR A 320 5.03 28.27 -12.64
N ASP A 321 4.20 28.70 -11.68
CA ASP A 321 4.39 29.96 -10.96
C ASP A 321 5.32 29.80 -9.73
N PRO A 322 6.54 30.37 -9.73
CA PRO A 322 7.46 30.29 -8.60
C PRO A 322 7.18 31.30 -7.48
N VAL A 323 6.19 32.20 -7.60
CA VAL A 323 6.00 33.36 -6.71
C VAL A 323 5.96 32.98 -5.23
N ASN A 324 5.28 31.90 -4.88
CA ASN A 324 5.15 31.45 -3.48
C ASN A 324 6.37 30.68 -2.99
N VAL A 325 7.08 30.00 -3.89
CA VAL A 325 8.13 29.04 -3.55
C VAL A 325 9.49 29.72 -3.43
N ARG A 326 9.76 30.71 -4.30
CA ARG A 326 11.03 31.43 -4.34
C ARG A 326 11.38 32.10 -2.99
N PRO A 327 10.48 32.87 -2.32
CA PRO A 327 10.78 33.45 -1.02
C PRO A 327 11.07 32.39 0.05
N ARG A 328 10.34 31.26 0.02
CA ARG A 328 10.52 30.14 0.96
C ARG A 328 11.87 29.46 0.78
N MET A 329 12.30 29.27 -0.46
CA MET A 329 13.62 28.73 -0.77
C MET A 329 14.72 29.67 -0.23
N LEU A 330 14.63 30.97 -0.48
CA LEU A 330 15.59 31.95 0.03
C LEU A 330 15.68 31.94 1.56
N THR A 331 14.54 31.93 2.24
CA THR A 331 14.50 31.83 3.71
C THR A 331 15.19 30.56 4.21
N ASN A 332 14.95 29.41 3.57
CA ASN A 332 15.58 28.16 3.96
C ASN A 332 17.08 28.12 3.66
N ILE A 333 17.52 28.70 2.54
CA ILE A 333 18.95 28.87 2.22
C ILE A 333 19.63 29.71 3.31
N GLN A 334 19.02 30.83 3.71
CA GLN A 334 19.56 31.73 4.74
C GLN A 334 19.55 31.11 6.14
N ALA A 335 18.54 30.31 6.46
CA ALA A 335 18.40 29.67 7.77
C ALA A 335 19.32 28.44 7.94
N THR A 336 19.80 27.84 6.85
CA THR A 336 20.55 26.58 6.91
C THR A 336 22.05 26.83 6.97
N ARG A 337 22.73 26.18 7.92
CA ARG A 337 24.19 26.27 8.12
C ARG A 337 25.02 25.71 6.96
N TYR A 338 24.42 24.83 6.15
CA TYR A 338 25.02 24.17 4.99
C TYR A 338 24.07 24.27 3.77
N PRO A 339 24.04 25.42 3.07
CA PRO A 339 23.07 25.68 2.02
C PRO A 339 23.35 24.95 0.69
N GLY A 340 24.50 24.28 0.53
CA GLY A 340 25.00 23.76 -0.74
C GLY A 340 23.96 23.01 -1.59
N TYR A 341 23.29 22.01 -1.03
CA TYR A 341 22.28 21.26 -1.78
C TYR A 341 21.01 22.09 -2.10
N LEU A 342 20.60 23.03 -1.24
CA LEU A 342 19.46 23.93 -1.50
C LEU A 342 19.81 24.93 -2.61
N THR A 343 21.02 25.48 -2.58
CA THR A 343 21.56 26.34 -3.62
C THR A 343 21.65 25.60 -4.95
N SER A 344 22.07 24.33 -4.93
CA SER A 344 22.09 23.47 -6.12
C SER A 344 20.68 23.33 -6.70
N ILE A 345 19.72 22.88 -5.90
CA ILE A 345 18.32 22.72 -6.32
C ILE A 345 17.76 24.04 -6.91
N ALA A 346 17.93 25.15 -6.20
CA ALA A 346 17.41 26.45 -6.65
C ALA A 346 17.99 26.90 -8.00
N THR A 347 19.29 26.63 -8.21
CA THR A 347 20.02 27.00 -9.43
C THR A 347 19.69 26.07 -10.60
N GLU A 348 19.61 24.77 -10.34
CA GLU A 348 19.35 23.75 -11.34
C GLU A 348 17.93 23.85 -11.89
N THR A 349 16.93 24.11 -11.03
CA THR A 349 15.54 24.29 -11.46
C THR A 349 15.26 25.68 -12.03
N GLY A 350 16.28 26.55 -12.11
CA GLY A 350 16.12 27.94 -12.56
C GLY A 350 15.27 28.82 -11.63
N LEU A 351 14.98 28.38 -10.40
CA LEU A 351 14.13 29.13 -9.47
C LEU A 351 14.82 30.42 -9.01
N ILE A 352 16.12 30.34 -8.74
CA ILE A 352 16.95 31.47 -8.36
C ILE A 352 18.28 31.36 -9.12
N PRO A 353 18.66 32.38 -9.91
CA PRO A 353 19.96 32.42 -10.56
C PRO A 353 21.10 32.31 -9.54
N ILE A 354 22.15 31.56 -9.88
CA ILE A 354 23.32 31.39 -9.01
C ILE A 354 23.98 32.74 -8.64
N THR A 355 23.90 33.73 -9.53
CA THR A 355 24.43 35.08 -9.34
C THR A 355 23.71 35.86 -8.23
N GLU A 356 22.48 35.47 -7.88
CA GLU A 356 21.74 36.04 -6.74
C GLU A 356 22.07 35.33 -5.42
N LEU A 357 22.53 34.08 -5.49
CA LEU A 357 22.81 33.25 -4.32
C LEU A 357 24.27 33.30 -3.87
N VAL A 358 25.18 33.53 -4.80
CA VAL A 358 26.63 33.52 -4.56
C VAL A 358 27.24 34.76 -5.19
N SER A 359 28.02 35.49 -4.41
CA SER A 359 28.73 36.67 -4.91
C SER A 359 29.88 36.27 -5.84
N ASN A 360 30.19 37.13 -6.81
CA ASN A 360 31.35 36.91 -7.70
C ASN A 360 32.66 36.74 -6.93
N GLU A 361 32.81 37.41 -5.78
CA GLU A 361 33.99 37.29 -4.94
C GLU A 361 34.07 35.92 -4.23
N GLU A 362 32.93 35.33 -3.86
CA GLU A 362 32.88 33.96 -3.34
C GLU A 362 33.20 32.92 -4.42
N LEU A 363 32.67 33.10 -5.64
CA LEU A 363 33.02 32.26 -6.79
C LEU A 363 34.52 32.35 -7.10
N ARG A 364 35.10 33.55 -7.11
CA ARG A 364 36.54 33.75 -7.32
C ARG A 364 37.39 33.07 -6.24
N ARG A 365 37.01 33.21 -4.97
CA ARG A 365 37.67 32.53 -3.84
C ARG A 365 37.54 31.01 -3.93
N PHE A 366 36.38 30.51 -4.33
CA PHE A 366 36.16 29.08 -4.52
C PHE A 366 36.97 28.53 -5.70
N LYS A 367 36.97 29.23 -6.84
CA LYS A 367 37.81 28.92 -8.00
C LYS A 367 39.28 28.79 -7.62
N ALA A 368 39.82 29.76 -6.87
CA ALA A 368 41.21 29.70 -6.42
C ALA A 368 41.51 28.43 -5.59
N ARG A 369 40.64 28.09 -4.64
CA ARG A 369 40.77 26.83 -3.86
C ARG A 369 40.64 25.57 -4.72
N LEU A 370 39.71 25.59 -5.68
CA LEU A 370 39.47 24.46 -6.57
C LEU A 370 40.67 24.19 -7.49
N LEU A 371 41.43 25.23 -7.85
CA LEU A 371 42.59 25.14 -8.73
C LEU A 371 43.93 24.99 -7.99
N ASP A 372 43.99 25.32 -6.69
CA ASP A 372 45.19 25.17 -5.86
C ASP A 372 45.56 23.70 -5.64
N GLU A 373 44.56 22.84 -5.56
CA GLU A 373 44.76 21.39 -5.51
C GLU A 373 45.02 20.82 -6.91
N GLY A 374 45.89 19.80 -6.97
CA GLY A 374 46.28 19.15 -8.22
C GLY A 374 45.11 18.49 -8.97
N PRO A 375 45.26 18.25 -10.29
CA PRO A 375 44.19 17.67 -11.12
C PRO A 375 43.79 16.25 -10.69
N ASP A 376 44.69 15.52 -10.02
CA ASP A 376 44.44 14.17 -9.52
C ASP A 376 43.80 14.16 -8.11
N ALA A 377 43.55 15.32 -7.52
CA ALA A 377 42.94 15.42 -6.19
C ALA A 377 41.40 15.34 -6.27
N SER A 378 40.83 14.36 -5.55
CA SER A 378 39.38 14.21 -5.40
C SER A 378 38.74 15.44 -4.74
N ILE A 379 37.53 15.80 -5.17
CA ILE A 379 36.73 16.86 -4.55
C ILE A 379 35.93 16.25 -3.40
N LEU A 380 36.33 16.56 -2.17
CA LEU A 380 35.61 16.14 -0.98
C LEU A 380 34.28 16.91 -0.86
N SER A 381 33.22 16.24 -0.40
CA SER A 381 31.88 16.84 -0.23
C SER A 381 31.33 17.48 -1.51
N LEU A 382 31.40 16.75 -2.63
CA LEU A 382 31.00 17.24 -3.95
C LEU A 382 29.58 17.82 -3.98
N ASP A 383 28.65 17.23 -3.22
CA ASP A 383 27.26 17.69 -3.09
C ASP A 383 27.15 19.11 -2.51
N GLN A 384 28.11 19.55 -1.70
CA GLN A 384 28.16 20.90 -1.16
C GLN A 384 28.81 21.90 -2.13
N HIS A 385 29.70 21.41 -3.00
CA HIS A 385 30.48 22.22 -3.93
C HIS A 385 29.86 22.31 -5.33
N GLU A 386 28.95 21.39 -5.68
CA GLU A 386 28.18 21.38 -6.91
C GLU A 386 27.67 22.77 -7.35
N PRO A 387 26.90 23.54 -6.53
CA PRO A 387 26.35 24.82 -6.99
C PRO A 387 27.44 25.85 -7.33
N MET A 388 28.60 25.78 -6.67
CA MET A 388 29.71 26.68 -6.94
C MET A 388 30.39 26.33 -8.26
N ILE A 389 30.56 25.03 -8.56
CA ILE A 389 31.10 24.56 -9.84
C ILE A 389 30.12 24.92 -10.98
N VAL A 390 28.82 24.68 -10.80
CA VAL A 390 27.77 25.12 -11.73
C VAL A 390 27.82 26.63 -11.95
N GLY A 391 28.01 27.40 -10.87
CA GLY A 391 28.15 28.85 -10.92
C GLY A 391 29.33 29.30 -11.77
N LEU A 392 30.50 28.70 -11.56
CA LEU A 392 31.71 28.97 -12.33
C LEU A 392 31.53 28.63 -13.82
N ALA A 393 30.89 27.50 -14.14
CA ALA A 393 30.61 27.10 -15.51
C ALA A 393 29.62 28.06 -16.21
N ARG A 394 28.48 28.35 -15.57
CA ARG A 394 27.42 29.20 -16.16
C ARG A 394 27.81 30.68 -16.29
N THR A 395 28.66 31.18 -15.40
CA THR A 395 29.13 32.57 -15.45
C THR A 395 30.33 32.76 -16.39
N GLY A 396 30.83 31.69 -17.02
CA GLY A 396 31.99 31.75 -17.92
C GLY A 396 33.29 32.14 -17.22
N GLN A 397 33.39 31.94 -15.90
CA GLN A 397 34.57 32.31 -15.12
C GLN A 397 35.71 31.31 -15.24
N LEU A 398 35.47 30.14 -15.83
CA LEU A 398 36.49 29.13 -16.13
C LEU A 398 37.00 29.30 -17.56
N THR A 399 38.31 29.42 -17.71
CA THR A 399 38.99 29.25 -18.99
C THR A 399 38.94 27.78 -19.42
N SER A 400 39.21 27.49 -20.70
CA SER A 400 39.23 26.11 -21.20
C SER A 400 40.17 25.20 -20.38
N PHE A 401 41.37 25.70 -20.05
CA PHE A 401 42.35 24.96 -19.25
C PHE A 401 41.84 24.69 -17.83
N GLU A 402 41.19 25.67 -17.20
CA GLU A 402 40.64 25.51 -15.86
C GLU A 402 39.43 24.54 -15.87
N SER A 403 38.61 24.55 -16.92
CA SER A 403 37.55 23.55 -17.11
C SER A 403 38.13 22.15 -17.27
N ASP A 404 39.26 21.99 -17.99
CA ASP A 404 39.96 20.71 -18.11
C ASP A 404 40.51 20.25 -16.75
N HIS A 405 41.08 21.17 -15.96
CA HIS A 405 41.55 20.89 -14.61
C HIS A 405 40.42 20.43 -13.69
N VAL A 406 39.28 21.13 -13.71
CA VAL A 406 38.10 20.74 -12.92
C VAL A 406 37.54 19.40 -13.39
N ALA A 407 37.51 19.14 -14.70
CA ALA A 407 37.10 17.85 -15.25
C ALA A 407 38.03 16.71 -14.80
N ALA A 408 39.35 16.92 -14.76
CA ALA A 408 40.30 15.95 -14.24
C ALA A 408 40.04 15.64 -12.74
N ARG A 409 39.79 16.67 -11.93
CA ARG A 409 39.43 16.49 -10.51
C ARG A 409 38.11 15.76 -10.31
N LEU A 410 37.12 16.03 -11.16
CA LEU A 410 35.85 15.29 -11.17
C LEU A 410 36.08 13.80 -11.51
N MET A 411 37.00 13.49 -12.43
CA MET A 411 37.39 12.11 -12.73
C MET A 411 38.17 11.46 -11.58
N ALA A 412 39.06 12.17 -10.90
CA ALA A 412 39.70 11.68 -9.69
C ALA A 412 38.67 11.35 -8.60
N THR A 413 37.64 12.18 -8.47
CA THR A 413 36.51 11.95 -7.55
C THR A 413 35.72 10.72 -7.97
N TRP A 414 35.41 10.55 -9.26
CA TRP A 414 34.75 9.37 -9.82
C TRP A 414 35.52 8.09 -9.50
N ASN A 415 36.82 8.07 -9.74
CA ASN A 415 37.67 6.90 -9.51
C ASN A 415 37.75 6.54 -8.01
N SER A 416 37.64 7.53 -7.13
CA SER A 416 37.61 7.31 -5.68
C SER A 416 36.30 6.72 -5.15
N LEU A 417 35.24 6.66 -5.96
CA LEU A 417 33.93 6.14 -5.53
C LEU A 417 33.97 4.64 -5.17
N ASP A 418 34.88 3.87 -5.78
CA ASP A 418 35.06 2.44 -5.50
C ASP A 418 35.84 2.18 -4.21
N ASP A 419 36.85 3.01 -3.90
CA ASP A 419 37.78 2.80 -2.77
C ASP A 419 37.16 3.17 -1.41
N GLN A 420 36.10 3.98 -1.42
CA GLN A 420 35.43 4.43 -0.20
C GLN A 420 34.46 3.36 0.33
N ASN A 421 35.02 2.37 1.04
CA ASN A 421 34.32 1.33 1.82
C ASN A 421 32.87 1.69 2.22
N ALA A 422 31.90 1.06 1.55
CA ALA A 422 30.50 0.83 1.96
C ALA A 422 29.61 2.03 2.41
N SER A 423 30.08 3.27 2.40
CA SER A 423 29.46 4.35 3.20
C SER A 423 28.97 5.57 2.41
N TYR A 424 29.00 5.57 1.08
CA TYR A 424 28.67 6.75 0.27
C TYR A 424 27.56 6.50 -0.76
N HIS A 425 26.84 7.59 -1.08
CA HIS A 425 25.78 7.65 -2.10
C HIS A 425 26.39 7.57 -3.52
N VAL A 426 27.00 6.43 -3.89
CA VAL A 426 27.75 6.24 -5.15
C VAL A 426 26.95 6.70 -6.36
N LEU A 427 25.69 6.27 -6.47
CA LEU A 427 24.81 6.62 -7.59
C LEU A 427 24.50 8.12 -7.65
N GLU A 428 24.29 8.77 -6.50
CA GLU A 428 24.03 10.22 -6.45
C GLU A 428 25.27 11.01 -6.88
N TYR A 429 26.45 10.67 -6.34
CA TYR A 429 27.71 11.32 -6.69
C TYR A 429 28.07 11.10 -8.17
N ALA A 430 27.92 9.87 -8.68
CA ALA A 430 28.12 9.58 -10.09
C ALA A 430 27.16 10.39 -10.98
N SER A 431 25.90 10.57 -10.57
CA SER A 431 24.94 11.42 -11.29
C SER A 431 25.34 12.90 -11.25
N ILE A 432 25.83 13.41 -10.12
CA ILE A 432 26.32 14.79 -9.99
C ILE A 432 27.53 15.01 -10.90
N ILE A 433 28.54 14.14 -10.84
CA ILE A 433 29.75 14.21 -11.68
C ILE A 433 29.37 14.20 -13.16
N THR A 434 28.49 13.29 -13.57
CA THR A 434 28.02 13.21 -14.96
C THR A 434 27.34 14.52 -15.40
N THR A 435 26.57 15.14 -14.52
CA THR A 435 25.90 16.43 -14.77
C THR A 435 26.90 17.56 -14.92
N LEU A 436 27.85 17.68 -13.99
CA LEU A 436 28.88 18.71 -13.99
C LEU A 436 29.79 18.62 -15.22
N LEU A 437 30.23 17.41 -15.57
CA LEU A 437 31.00 17.16 -16.79
C LEU A 437 30.24 17.61 -18.05
N THR A 438 28.94 17.30 -18.12
CA THR A 438 28.08 17.77 -19.23
C THR A 438 27.98 19.29 -19.27
N GLN A 439 27.84 19.95 -18.11
CA GLN A 439 27.77 21.42 -18.03
C GLN A 439 29.10 22.12 -18.38
N LEU A 440 30.23 21.46 -18.12
CA LEU A 440 31.56 21.93 -18.51
C LEU A 440 31.88 21.65 -19.99
N ASP A 441 30.99 20.96 -20.71
CA ASP A 441 31.23 20.46 -22.07
C ASP A 441 32.51 19.61 -22.14
N ARG A 442 32.66 18.68 -21.19
CA ARG A 442 33.79 17.74 -21.09
C ARG A 442 33.26 16.34 -20.83
N ASP A 443 33.69 15.37 -21.65
CA ASP A 443 33.26 13.97 -21.51
C ASP A 443 34.46 13.00 -21.48
N PRO A 444 35.46 13.21 -20.58
CA PRO A 444 36.63 12.35 -20.50
C PRO A 444 36.23 10.93 -20.12
N SER A 445 36.84 9.92 -20.76
CA SER A 445 36.66 8.51 -20.39
C SER A 445 35.21 8.04 -20.35
N ARG A 446 34.32 8.53 -21.24
CA ARG A 446 32.89 8.16 -21.25
C ARG A 446 32.66 6.65 -21.26
N ALA A 447 33.47 5.89 -22.01
CA ALA A 447 33.35 4.44 -22.11
C ALA A 447 33.65 3.73 -20.77
N GLU A 448 34.67 4.17 -20.05
CA GLU A 448 35.03 3.64 -18.72
C GLU A 448 33.92 3.97 -17.72
N ARG A 449 33.46 5.23 -17.68
CA ARG A 449 32.33 5.64 -16.83
C ARG A 449 31.04 4.89 -17.15
N ALA A 450 30.79 4.59 -18.42
CA ALA A 450 29.64 3.77 -18.80
C ALA A 450 29.76 2.35 -18.23
N ALA A 451 30.95 1.76 -18.23
CA ALA A 451 31.19 0.45 -17.63
C ALA A 451 30.99 0.48 -16.10
N ASP A 452 31.53 1.50 -15.42
CA ASP A 452 31.36 1.67 -13.97
C ASP A 452 29.90 1.88 -13.58
N ALA A 453 29.20 2.78 -14.29
CA ALA A 453 27.79 3.03 -14.05
C ALA A 453 26.96 1.75 -14.24
N ARG A 454 27.23 0.95 -15.28
CA ARG A 454 26.56 -0.34 -15.50
C ARG A 454 26.80 -1.31 -14.35
N ARG A 455 28.03 -1.39 -13.85
CA ARG A 455 28.38 -2.22 -12.68
C ARG A 455 27.64 -1.75 -11.43
N TRP A 456 27.73 -0.47 -11.07
CA TRP A 456 27.06 0.07 -9.88
C TRP A 456 25.54 -0.08 -9.94
N LEU A 457 24.92 0.14 -11.10
CA LEU A 457 23.49 -0.08 -11.30
C LEU A 457 23.11 -1.57 -11.10
N ALA A 458 23.93 -2.50 -11.55
CA ALA A 458 23.67 -3.93 -11.35
C ALA A 458 23.78 -4.33 -9.86
N GLU A 459 24.73 -3.75 -9.13
CA GLU A 459 25.04 -4.03 -7.73
C GLU A 459 24.01 -3.43 -6.76
N HIS A 460 23.67 -2.15 -6.94
CA HIS A 460 22.84 -1.39 -5.99
C HIS A 460 21.32 -1.58 -6.20
N GLN A 461 20.89 -2.32 -7.23
CA GLN A 461 19.47 -2.56 -7.43
C GLN A 461 18.94 -3.53 -6.38
N VAL A 462 17.95 -3.09 -5.60
CA VAL A 462 17.34 -3.89 -4.53
C VAL A 462 16.37 -4.91 -5.13
N LYS A 463 16.88 -6.11 -5.41
CA LYS A 463 16.11 -7.23 -6.00
C LYS A 463 15.32 -8.03 -4.95
N SER A 464 15.80 -8.10 -3.71
CA SER A 464 15.17 -8.89 -2.65
C SER A 464 14.13 -8.08 -1.86
N LYS A 465 12.99 -8.70 -1.53
CA LYS A 465 11.97 -8.10 -0.69
C LYS A 465 12.31 -8.23 0.79
N ARG A 466 12.39 -7.11 1.49
CA ARG A 466 12.15 -7.07 2.94
C ARG A 466 10.65 -6.80 3.18
N PRO A 467 10.03 -7.41 4.21
CA PRO A 467 8.65 -7.09 4.57
C PRO A 467 8.49 -5.58 4.74
N PHE A 468 7.40 -5.02 4.20
CA PHE A 468 7.05 -3.59 4.30
C PHE A 468 7.99 -2.59 3.60
N HIS A 469 9.11 -3.03 3.02
CA HIS A 469 9.98 -2.17 2.21
C HIS A 469 9.79 -2.44 0.72
N PRO A 470 9.52 -1.40 -0.08
CA PRO A 470 9.41 -1.54 -1.51
C PRO A 470 10.76 -1.94 -2.13
N SER A 471 10.77 -3.04 -2.90
CA SER A 471 11.91 -3.50 -3.69
C SER A 471 11.82 -2.98 -5.12
N GLY A 472 12.94 -3.00 -5.86
CA GLY A 472 13.02 -2.69 -7.29
C GLY A 472 13.68 -1.36 -7.62
N GLY A 473 13.74 -0.44 -6.66
CA GLY A 473 14.57 0.75 -6.74
C GLY A 473 16.03 0.43 -6.38
N PHE A 474 16.78 1.48 -6.07
CA PHE A 474 18.21 1.38 -5.77
C PHE A 474 18.48 1.80 -4.34
N GLU A 475 19.41 1.13 -3.67
CA GLU A 475 19.83 1.51 -2.33
C GLU A 475 20.83 2.67 -2.35
N SER A 476 20.79 3.49 -1.31
CA SER A 476 21.77 4.56 -1.10
C SER A 476 23.12 4.06 -0.61
N PHE A 477 23.12 2.91 0.07
CA PHE A 477 24.31 2.25 0.59
C PHE A 477 24.19 0.74 0.38
N ASN A 478 25.26 0.06 -0.02
CA ASN A 478 25.30 -1.40 -0.24
C ASN A 478 24.85 -2.25 0.97
N ALA A 479 24.83 -1.67 2.18
CA ALA A 479 24.37 -2.35 3.39
C ALA A 479 22.88 -2.13 3.72
N ALA A 480 22.25 -1.09 3.15
CA ALA A 480 20.91 -0.64 3.52
C ALA A 480 19.85 -1.71 3.17
N ASN A 481 19.99 -2.38 2.03
CA ASN A 481 19.04 -3.39 1.54
C ASN A 481 17.59 -2.88 1.48
N PHE A 482 17.40 -1.58 1.25
CA PHE A 482 16.10 -0.95 0.99
C PHE A 482 16.24 0.09 -0.11
N SER A 483 15.22 0.19 -0.96
CA SER A 483 15.22 1.15 -2.06
C SER A 483 15.08 2.57 -1.51
N ASP A 484 16.01 3.45 -1.88
CA ASP A 484 16.00 4.88 -1.59
C ASP A 484 15.46 5.67 -2.80
N PRO A 485 14.50 6.60 -2.61
CA PRO A 485 13.95 7.39 -3.71
C PRO A 485 14.98 8.26 -4.45
N HIS A 486 15.96 8.87 -3.76
CA HIS A 486 16.94 9.76 -4.37
C HIS A 486 17.99 8.98 -5.15
N SER A 487 18.51 7.89 -4.57
CA SER A 487 19.43 6.99 -5.28
C SER A 487 18.75 6.34 -6.49
N THR A 488 17.44 6.08 -6.41
CA THR A 488 16.66 5.61 -7.58
C THR A 488 16.54 6.66 -8.67
N GLU A 489 16.32 7.94 -8.34
CA GLU A 489 16.29 9.01 -9.34
C GLU A 489 17.66 9.19 -10.01
N ALA A 490 18.73 9.20 -9.23
CA ALA A 490 20.11 9.25 -9.73
C ALA A 490 20.42 8.06 -10.64
N ALA A 491 19.96 6.86 -10.29
CA ALA A 491 20.08 5.68 -11.13
C ALA A 491 19.38 5.85 -12.49
N VAL A 492 18.15 6.39 -12.51
CA VAL A 492 17.44 6.65 -13.77
C VAL A 492 18.18 7.67 -14.63
N ARG A 493 18.78 8.71 -14.03
CA ARG A 493 19.62 9.68 -14.76
C ARG A 493 20.87 9.03 -15.35
N LEU A 494 21.54 8.17 -14.60
CA LEU A 494 22.69 7.40 -15.10
C LEU A 494 22.30 6.44 -16.24
N ILE A 495 21.16 5.76 -16.09
CA ILE A 495 20.59 4.91 -17.15
C ILE A 495 20.33 5.74 -18.42
N GLN A 496 19.78 6.95 -18.28
CA GLN A 496 19.52 7.87 -19.39
C GLN A 496 20.82 8.34 -20.06
N ALA A 497 21.87 8.63 -19.27
CA ALA A 497 23.15 9.13 -19.78
C ALA A 497 23.99 8.04 -20.50
N TYR A 498 23.97 6.81 -19.99
CA TYR A 498 24.86 5.73 -20.45
C TYR A 498 24.14 4.54 -21.12
N GLY A 499 22.81 4.52 -21.19
CA GLY A 499 22.05 3.47 -21.87
C GLY A 499 22.12 2.09 -21.20
N ALA A 500 22.08 2.05 -19.86
CA ALA A 500 22.30 0.83 -19.06
C ALA A 500 20.99 0.07 -18.71
N THR A 501 20.05 -0.06 -19.66
CA THR A 501 18.74 -0.68 -19.40
C THR A 501 18.78 -2.20 -19.32
N ASP A 502 19.80 -2.83 -19.89
CA ASP A 502 19.97 -4.28 -19.98
C ASP A 502 20.52 -4.93 -18.69
N VAL A 503 21.20 -4.16 -17.84
CA VAL A 503 21.76 -4.64 -16.56
C VAL A 503 20.81 -4.46 -15.37
N VAL A 504 19.69 -3.76 -15.57
CA VAL A 504 18.69 -3.41 -14.55
C VAL A 504 17.39 -4.16 -14.81
N ASP A 505 16.74 -4.69 -13.77
CA ASP A 505 15.34 -5.14 -13.90
C ASP A 505 14.42 -3.91 -14.00
N VAL A 506 14.21 -3.44 -15.23
CA VAL A 506 13.37 -2.27 -15.54
C VAL A 506 11.93 -2.44 -15.04
N MET A 507 11.41 -3.67 -15.01
CA MET A 507 10.04 -3.92 -14.54
C MET A 507 9.92 -3.81 -13.02
N ALA A 508 10.92 -4.31 -12.29
CA ALA A 508 11.03 -4.09 -10.86
C ALA A 508 11.17 -2.59 -10.53
N LEU A 509 11.99 -1.86 -11.30
CA LEU A 509 12.16 -0.43 -11.16
C LEU A 509 10.85 0.35 -11.41
N ARG A 510 10.09 -0.02 -12.46
CA ARG A 510 8.76 0.57 -12.69
C ARG A 510 7.78 0.29 -11.56
N SER A 511 7.78 -0.93 -11.02
CA SER A 511 6.95 -1.31 -9.88
C SER A 511 7.25 -0.43 -8.65
N TYR A 512 8.53 -0.10 -8.44
CA TYR A 512 8.98 0.79 -7.37
C TYR A 512 8.58 2.26 -7.60
N LEU A 513 8.79 2.76 -8.81
CA LEU A 513 8.51 4.15 -9.21
C LEU A 513 7.02 4.43 -9.44
N ARG A 514 6.15 3.43 -9.36
CA ARG A 514 4.71 3.62 -9.49
C ARG A 514 4.16 4.46 -8.32
N PRO A 515 3.44 5.56 -8.59
CA PRO A 515 2.75 6.31 -7.55
C PRO A 515 1.73 5.44 -6.81
N ARG A 516 1.70 5.55 -5.49
CA ARG A 516 0.81 4.80 -4.60
C ARG A 516 -0.30 5.70 -4.09
N SER A 517 -1.53 5.23 -4.22
CA SER A 517 -2.77 5.99 -3.99
C SER A 517 -3.11 6.27 -2.52
N HIS A 518 -2.42 5.67 -1.55
CA HIS A 518 -2.93 5.66 -0.17
C HIS A 518 -2.54 6.84 0.70
N PHE A 519 -1.69 7.72 0.19
CA PHE A 519 -1.32 8.92 0.90
C PHE A 519 -1.67 10.06 -0.01
N GLY A 520 -2.52 10.97 0.49
CA GLY A 520 -3.02 12.09 -0.29
C GLY A 520 -1.93 12.71 -1.16
N ILE A 521 -2.35 13.17 -2.34
CA ILE A 521 -1.55 13.62 -3.49
C ILE A 521 -0.48 14.70 -3.18
N LEU A 522 -0.34 15.10 -1.92
CA LEU A 522 0.68 16.00 -1.39
C LEU A 522 1.84 15.30 -0.66
N LYS A 523 1.94 13.96 -0.62
CA LYS A 523 3.19 13.32 -0.17
C LYS A 523 4.27 13.48 -1.25
N HIS A 524 5.28 14.28 -0.95
CA HIS A 524 6.45 14.62 -1.77
C HIS A 524 7.08 13.46 -2.56
N SER A 525 7.03 12.23 -2.04
CA SER A 525 7.60 11.06 -2.69
C SER A 525 6.83 10.57 -3.92
N GLU A 526 5.51 10.77 -3.98
CA GLU A 526 4.68 10.19 -5.06
C GLU A 526 4.75 11.00 -6.35
N THR A 527 4.80 12.33 -6.25
CA THR A 527 5.02 13.23 -7.40
C THR A 527 6.42 13.05 -7.97
N MET A 528 7.42 12.92 -7.10
CA MET A 528 8.79 12.62 -7.51
C MET A 528 8.91 11.26 -8.22
N ARG A 529 8.25 10.22 -7.69
CA ARG A 529 8.17 8.90 -8.33
C ARG A 529 7.54 8.97 -9.71
N ALA A 530 6.44 9.72 -9.86
CA ALA A 530 5.78 9.91 -11.15
C ALA A 530 6.71 10.59 -12.18
N ALA A 531 7.38 11.68 -11.80
CA ALA A 531 8.36 12.37 -12.65
C ALA A 531 9.52 11.43 -13.05
N THR A 532 10.04 10.66 -12.09
CA THR A 532 11.14 9.71 -12.34
C THR A 532 10.70 8.53 -13.21
N LEU A 533 9.47 8.03 -13.04
CA LEU A 533 8.89 6.99 -13.89
C LEU A 533 8.72 7.47 -15.32
N ASP A 534 8.27 8.73 -15.49
CA ASP A 534 8.13 9.33 -16.81
C ASP A 534 9.48 9.45 -17.52
N ARG A 535 10.53 9.91 -16.83
CA ARG A 535 11.91 9.88 -17.37
C ARG A 535 12.33 8.49 -17.81
N LEU A 536 12.11 7.47 -16.97
CA LEU A 536 12.43 6.08 -17.30
C LEU A 536 11.70 5.60 -18.55
N ASN A 537 10.47 6.05 -18.80
CA ASN A 537 9.69 5.66 -19.98
C ASN A 537 10.21 6.28 -21.28
N HIS A 538 10.97 7.38 -21.19
CA HIS A 538 11.60 8.05 -22.32
C HIS A 538 13.04 7.56 -22.59
N VAL A 539 13.62 6.74 -21.71
CA VAL A 539 14.94 6.13 -21.92
C VAL A 539 14.91 5.16 -23.11
N PRO A 540 15.81 5.31 -24.10
CA PRO A 540 15.95 4.34 -25.19
C PRO A 540 16.27 2.93 -24.68
N GLY A 541 15.56 1.92 -25.18
CA GLY A 541 15.75 0.52 -24.77
C GLY A 541 15.02 0.11 -23.48
N ALA A 542 14.38 1.05 -22.77
CA ALA A 542 13.56 0.70 -21.60
C ALA A 542 12.30 -0.07 -22.04
N ILE A 543 12.34 -1.40 -21.90
CA ILE A 543 11.24 -2.32 -22.25
C ILE A 543 9.94 -1.79 -21.63
N LYS A 544 8.86 -1.59 -22.40
CA LYS A 544 7.53 -1.19 -21.88
C LYS A 544 6.73 -2.42 -21.41
N PRO A 545 5.86 -2.31 -20.39
CA PRO A 545 5.13 -3.47 -19.90
C PRO A 545 4.13 -3.92 -20.96
N SER A 546 4.19 -5.19 -21.33
CA SER A 546 3.20 -5.80 -22.23
C SER A 546 1.96 -6.23 -21.45
N PHE A 547 0.86 -6.51 -22.15
CA PHE A 547 -0.33 -7.09 -21.52
C PHE A 547 -0.02 -8.42 -20.80
N LYS A 548 0.91 -9.22 -21.34
CA LYS A 548 1.37 -10.47 -20.71
C LYS A 548 2.06 -10.20 -19.37
N ASP A 549 2.80 -9.10 -19.26
CA ASP A 549 3.47 -8.72 -18.01
C ASP A 549 2.44 -8.33 -16.94
N TYR A 550 1.40 -7.58 -17.31
CA TYR A 550 0.27 -7.29 -16.41
C TYR A 550 -0.46 -8.57 -15.99
N LEU A 551 -0.72 -9.49 -16.92
CA LEU A 551 -1.33 -10.78 -16.59
C LEU A 551 -0.46 -11.62 -15.64
N TYR A 552 0.86 -11.60 -15.80
CA TYR A 552 1.79 -12.41 -15.01
C TYR A 552 2.11 -11.80 -13.64
N ARG A 553 2.31 -10.47 -13.58
CA ARG A 553 2.74 -9.77 -12.37
C ARG A 553 1.56 -9.35 -11.48
N ASP A 554 0.39 -9.10 -12.06
CA ASP A 554 -0.82 -8.70 -11.33
C ASP A 554 -1.90 -9.80 -11.33
N GLN A 555 -1.49 -11.07 -11.35
CA GLN A 555 -2.41 -12.23 -11.35
C GLN A 555 -3.51 -12.10 -10.29
N ALA A 556 -3.15 -11.72 -9.06
CA ALA A 556 -4.10 -11.57 -7.95
C ALA A 556 -5.23 -10.56 -8.24
N LEU A 557 -4.96 -9.51 -9.02
CA LEU A 557 -5.99 -8.58 -9.48
C LEU A 557 -6.91 -9.25 -10.50
N TRP A 558 -6.35 -9.93 -11.50
CA TRP A 558 -7.14 -10.67 -12.49
C TRP A 558 -8.02 -11.74 -11.84
N PHE A 559 -7.51 -12.42 -10.83
CA PHE A 559 -8.29 -13.35 -10.00
C PHE A 559 -9.46 -12.68 -9.30
N ALA A 560 -9.26 -11.50 -8.71
CA ALA A 560 -10.33 -10.76 -8.07
C ALA A 560 -11.40 -10.33 -9.09
N ILE A 561 -11.00 -9.86 -10.28
CA ILE A 561 -11.92 -9.50 -11.37
C ILE A 561 -12.76 -10.71 -11.78
N LEU A 562 -12.11 -11.85 -12.02
CA LEU A 562 -12.79 -13.09 -12.40
C LEU A 562 -13.73 -13.59 -11.31
N LEU A 563 -13.30 -13.57 -10.04
CA LEU A 563 -14.10 -14.00 -8.90
C LEU A 563 -15.38 -13.15 -8.76
N VAL A 564 -15.26 -11.83 -8.93
CA VAL A 564 -16.42 -10.93 -8.94
C VAL A 564 -17.39 -11.29 -10.06
N GLY A 565 -16.89 -11.53 -11.28
CA GLY A 565 -17.71 -11.96 -12.41
C GLY A 565 -18.42 -13.30 -12.17
N LEU A 566 -17.73 -14.25 -11.54
CA LEU A 566 -18.28 -15.56 -11.18
C LEU A 566 -19.39 -15.45 -10.13
N PHE A 567 -19.17 -14.67 -9.07
CA PHE A 567 -20.20 -14.42 -8.06
C PHE A 567 -21.41 -13.67 -8.63
N PHE A 568 -21.19 -12.77 -9.58
CA PHE A 568 -22.26 -12.11 -10.32
C PHE A 568 -23.09 -13.12 -11.12
N GLY A 569 -22.43 -14.00 -11.89
CA GLY A 569 -23.07 -15.07 -12.64
C GLY A 569 -23.86 -16.04 -11.74
N ALA A 570 -23.26 -16.47 -10.62
CA ALA A 570 -23.91 -17.37 -9.65
C ALA A 570 -25.17 -16.75 -9.05
N THR A 571 -25.09 -15.47 -8.66
CA THR A 571 -26.21 -14.76 -8.03
C THR A 571 -27.35 -14.53 -9.03
N LEU A 572 -27.06 -14.09 -10.25
CA LEU A 572 -28.08 -13.87 -11.27
C LEU A 572 -28.71 -15.17 -11.78
N GLY A 573 -27.93 -16.25 -11.87
CA GLY A 573 -28.39 -17.57 -12.31
C GLY A 573 -29.33 -18.27 -11.32
N SER A 574 -29.36 -17.83 -10.05
CA SER A 574 -30.29 -18.31 -9.04
C SER A 574 -31.69 -17.69 -9.22
N PRO A 575 -32.78 -18.47 -9.06
CA PRO A 575 -34.13 -17.93 -9.09
C PRO A 575 -34.45 -17.10 -7.85
N VAL A 576 -35.45 -16.22 -8.00
CA VAL A 576 -36.10 -15.52 -6.89
C VAL A 576 -37.22 -16.43 -6.39
N LEU A 577 -37.05 -17.00 -5.20
CA LEU A 577 -38.11 -17.81 -4.59
C LEU A 577 -39.21 -16.85 -4.09
N VAL A 578 -40.32 -16.79 -4.82
CA VAL A 578 -41.56 -16.18 -4.33
C VAL A 578 -42.18 -17.20 -3.38
N LYS A 579 -42.20 -16.89 -2.07
CA LYS A 579 -42.96 -17.71 -1.12
C LYS A 579 -44.42 -17.69 -1.59
N PRO A 580 -45.06 -18.85 -1.79
CA PRO A 580 -46.50 -18.88 -2.04
C PRO A 580 -47.16 -18.19 -0.85
N ASN A 581 -48.05 -17.23 -1.12
CA ASN A 581 -48.89 -16.66 -0.09
C ASN A 581 -49.53 -17.84 0.65
N ARG A 582 -49.29 -17.93 1.96
CA ARG A 582 -50.07 -18.84 2.80
C ARG A 582 -51.52 -18.37 2.65
N GLU A 583 -52.28 -19.06 1.82
CA GLU A 583 -53.72 -19.05 1.93
C GLU A 583 -54.00 -19.52 3.35
N TYR A 584 -54.36 -18.56 4.22
CA TYR A 584 -54.89 -18.90 5.51
C TYR A 584 -56.10 -19.80 5.25
N PRO A 585 -56.17 -21.01 5.83
CA PRO A 585 -57.37 -21.81 5.73
C PRO A 585 -58.50 -20.94 6.29
N VAL A 586 -59.42 -20.56 5.41
CA VAL A 586 -60.64 -19.87 5.80
C VAL A 586 -61.34 -20.82 6.75
N SER A 587 -61.38 -20.47 8.05
CA SER A 587 -62.12 -21.23 9.04
C SER A 587 -63.55 -21.35 8.54
N PRO A 588 -64.13 -22.57 8.43
CA PRO A 588 -65.54 -22.69 8.11
C PRO A 588 -66.31 -21.92 9.18
N ALA A 589 -67.14 -20.97 8.75
CA ALA A 589 -68.03 -20.23 9.62
C ALA A 589 -68.95 -21.23 10.33
N THR A 590 -68.88 -21.28 11.66
CA THR A 590 -69.89 -21.91 12.53
C THR A 590 -70.91 -20.89 12.96
#